data_AF-A0A259NFQ3-F1
#
_entry.id   AF-A0A259NFQ3-F1
#
_cell.length_a   1.000
_cell.length_b   1.000
_cell.length_c   1.000
_cell.angle_alpha   90.00
_cell.angle_beta   90.00
_cell.angle_gamma   90.00
#
_symmetry.space_group_name_H-M   'P 1'
#
loop_
_entity.id
_entity.type
_entity.pdbx_description
1 polymer ?
#
loop_
_entity_poly.entity_id
_entity_poly.type
_entity_poly.pdbx_seq_one_letter_code
_entity_poly.pdbx_strand_id
1 'polypeptide(L)'
;MRKAKDLVPREADRLGTVQGHRDGFGFVIPDDGGEDIFLSEREMSRVMHGDRVNVRVLGTDRRGRPEGQIVDVVLHANKVVIGRLLNENGVLIVAPEDKRIGHDILIPPKGQGNAKLGQVVSVEIIDYPDSYRQAVGRVVEVLGEIDDPGMEIEIAVRKYGVPHEFSAAVKKEANALPDTVQQSDLEGRVDLRDVPLVTIDGADARDFDDAVYCEPVMYGKSKAWRLIVAIADVSHYVKPGQPLDDEGLLRATSVYFPRRVIPMLPEKISNGLCSLNPGVDRLCMVC
;
A
#
# COMPACT_ATOMS: atom_id res chain seq x y z
N MET A 1 31.38 25.96 47.45
CA MET A 1 31.22 26.22 46.00
C MET A 1 30.83 24.91 45.32
N ARG A 2 29.57 24.74 44.93
CA ARG A 2 29.10 23.59 44.13
C ARG A 2 29.44 23.90 42.67
N LYS A 3 30.19 23.03 42.00
CA LYS A 3 30.47 23.15 40.56
C LYS A 3 29.14 23.11 39.79
N ALA A 4 28.93 24.12 38.96
CA ALA A 4 27.85 24.12 37.98
C ALA A 4 28.02 22.90 37.07
N LYS A 5 26.98 22.08 36.94
CA LYS A 5 26.89 21.07 35.88
C LYS A 5 26.84 21.82 34.56
N ASP A 6 27.76 21.48 33.66
CA ASP A 6 27.75 21.96 32.27
C ASP A 6 26.36 21.72 31.66
N LEU A 7 25.69 22.81 31.31
CA LEU A 7 24.47 22.78 30.50
C LEU A 7 24.90 22.40 29.09
N VAL A 8 24.83 21.11 28.78
CA VAL A 8 24.95 20.62 27.40
C VAL A 8 23.91 21.36 26.56
N PRO A 9 24.29 21.95 25.40
CA PRO A 9 23.34 22.60 24.51
C PRO A 9 22.20 21.60 24.20
N ARG A 10 20.95 22.02 24.39
CA ARG A 10 19.81 21.21 23.96
C ARG A 10 19.90 21.11 22.43
N GLU A 11 20.14 19.93 21.91
CA GLU A 11 19.93 19.67 20.49
C GLU A 11 18.49 20.01 20.12
N ALA A 12 18.31 20.58 18.93
CA ALA A 12 16.99 20.89 18.42
C ALA A 12 16.18 19.60 18.28
N ASP A 13 14.87 19.69 18.52
CA ASP A 13 13.96 18.57 18.29
C ASP A 13 14.01 18.19 16.80
N ARG A 14 14.06 16.89 16.52
CA ARG A 14 14.14 16.34 15.15
C ARG A 14 12.81 15.73 14.77
N LEU A 15 12.40 15.98 13.53
CA LEU A 15 11.26 15.31 12.92
C LEU A 15 11.67 13.96 12.36
N GLY A 16 10.79 12.96 12.51
CA GLY A 16 10.99 11.66 11.92
C GLY A 16 9.80 10.74 12.07
N THR A 17 9.97 9.52 11.56
CA THR A 17 8.93 8.49 11.54
C THR A 17 9.24 7.37 12.53
N VAL A 18 8.27 6.99 13.35
CA VAL A 18 8.40 5.91 14.34
C VAL A 18 8.45 4.54 13.67
N GLN A 19 9.50 3.78 13.93
CA GLN A 19 9.62 2.38 13.57
C GLN A 19 9.57 1.51 14.83
N GLY A 20 8.41 0.89 15.09
CA GLY A 20 8.25 -0.03 16.22
C GLY A 20 8.95 -1.36 15.99
N HIS A 21 9.32 -2.03 17.07
CA HIS A 21 9.88 -3.37 17.08
C HIS A 21 8.97 -4.33 17.86
N ARG A 22 8.96 -5.61 17.46
CA ARG A 22 8.13 -6.65 18.08
C ARG A 22 8.42 -6.93 19.56
N ASP A 23 9.59 -6.52 20.02
CA ASP A 23 10.02 -6.68 21.42
C ASP A 23 9.66 -5.44 22.27
N GLY A 24 8.85 -4.51 21.75
CA GLY A 24 8.31 -3.36 22.49
C GLY A 24 9.12 -2.06 22.38
N PHE A 25 10.42 -2.13 22.09
CA PHE A 25 11.23 -0.93 21.78
C PHE A 25 10.98 -0.45 20.33
N GLY A 26 11.60 0.67 19.94
CA GLY A 26 11.53 1.15 18.57
C GLY A 26 12.62 2.16 18.23
N PHE A 27 12.45 2.82 17.10
CA PHE A 27 13.33 3.89 16.62
C PHE A 27 12.51 5.04 16.03
N VAL A 28 13.11 6.22 15.94
CA VAL A 28 12.67 7.27 15.04
C VAL A 28 13.68 7.35 13.90
N ILE A 29 13.19 7.20 12.67
CA ILE A 29 13.97 7.41 11.45
C ILE A 29 13.87 8.90 11.12
N PRO A 30 14.96 9.69 11.25
CA PRO A 30 14.91 11.14 11.06
C PRO A 30 14.71 11.54 9.60
N ASP A 31 13.95 12.62 9.37
CA ASP A 31 13.69 13.13 8.01
C ASP A 31 14.94 13.72 7.33
N ASP A 32 15.92 14.15 8.13
CA ASP A 32 17.20 14.71 7.68
C ASP A 32 18.22 13.64 7.27
N GLY A 33 17.87 12.35 7.37
CA GLY A 33 18.73 11.21 7.00
C GLY A 33 19.87 10.93 7.99
N GLY A 34 19.86 11.51 9.19
CA GLY A 34 20.84 11.17 10.23
C GLY A 34 20.57 9.81 10.88
N GLU A 35 21.37 9.46 11.89
CA GLU A 35 21.27 8.17 12.58
C GLU A 35 19.90 7.93 13.24
N ASP A 36 19.44 6.67 13.20
CA ASP A 36 18.22 6.21 13.86
C ASP A 36 18.28 6.45 15.37
N ILE A 37 17.21 7.05 15.91
CA ILE A 37 17.13 7.42 17.32
C ILE A 37 16.37 6.34 18.07
N PHE A 38 17.02 5.66 19.01
CA PHE A 38 16.42 4.60 19.81
C PHE A 38 15.30 5.12 20.72
N LEU A 39 14.19 4.40 20.75
CA LEU A 39 13.06 4.61 21.67
C LEU A 39 12.94 3.41 22.61
N SER A 40 12.91 3.69 23.92
CA SER A 40 12.61 2.68 24.94
C SER A 40 11.15 2.21 24.84
N GLU A 41 10.83 1.07 25.45
CA GLU A 41 9.45 0.56 25.58
C GLU A 41 8.49 1.61 26.18
N ARG A 42 8.99 2.41 27.13
CA ARG A 42 8.22 3.49 27.77
C ARG A 42 7.88 4.62 26.80
N GLU A 43 8.78 4.96 25.88
CA GLU A 43 8.48 5.98 24.86
C GLU A 43 7.57 5.39 23.79
N MET A 44 7.80 4.13 23.40
CA MET A 44 6.94 3.43 22.46
C MET A 44 5.50 3.25 22.96
N SER A 45 5.27 3.14 24.27
CA SER A 45 3.91 3.05 24.84
C SER A 45 3.02 4.26 24.54
N ARG A 46 3.61 5.38 24.08
CA ARG A 46 2.93 6.66 23.82
C ARG A 46 2.61 6.89 22.35
N VAL A 47 3.05 6.01 21.46
CA VAL A 47 2.96 6.17 20.01
C VAL A 47 2.67 4.85 19.32
N MET A 48 2.31 4.92 18.05
CA MET A 48 2.13 3.75 17.21
C MET A 48 3.19 3.71 16.10
N HIS A 49 3.45 2.51 15.60
CA HIS A 49 4.36 2.35 14.46
C HIS A 49 3.87 3.17 13.25
N GLY A 50 4.76 3.97 12.66
CA GLY A 50 4.48 4.81 11.50
C GLY A 50 4.12 6.25 11.88
N ASP A 51 3.83 6.54 13.14
CA ASP A 51 3.54 7.90 13.58
C ASP A 51 4.70 8.85 13.27
N ARG A 52 4.37 10.08 12.86
CA ARG A 52 5.35 11.15 12.66
C ARG A 52 5.44 11.98 13.93
N VAL A 53 6.65 12.16 14.44
CA VAL A 53 6.88 12.72 15.79
C VAL A 53 7.98 13.77 15.77
N ASN A 54 7.93 14.70 16.74
CA ASN A 54 9.14 15.40 17.16
C ASN A 54 9.81 14.61 18.28
N VAL A 55 11.10 14.32 18.10
CA VAL A 55 11.91 13.60 19.08
C VAL A 55 13.07 14.47 19.55
N ARG A 56 13.34 14.43 20.85
CA ARG A 56 14.50 15.06 21.46
C ARG A 56 15.53 14.00 21.81
N VAL A 57 16.77 14.18 21.37
CA VAL A 57 17.89 13.31 21.76
C VAL A 57 18.33 13.70 23.16
N LEU A 58 18.31 12.73 24.08
CA LEU A 58 18.72 12.93 25.48
C LEU A 58 20.20 12.56 25.72
N GLY A 59 20.79 11.81 24.79
CA GLY A 59 22.16 11.31 24.88
C GLY A 59 22.31 10.04 24.07
N THR A 60 23.15 9.13 24.54
CA THR A 60 23.36 7.82 23.92
C THR A 60 23.05 6.68 24.88
N ASP A 61 22.51 5.59 24.35
CA ASP A 61 22.28 4.36 25.09
C ASP A 61 23.60 3.64 25.47
N ARG A 62 23.48 2.49 26.14
CA ARG A 62 24.64 1.66 26.55
C ARG A 62 25.47 1.12 25.38
N ARG A 63 24.94 1.17 24.15
CA ARG A 63 25.58 0.70 22.92
C ARG A 63 26.09 1.85 22.06
N GLY A 64 25.99 3.09 22.53
CA GLY A 64 26.44 4.30 21.83
C GLY A 64 25.45 4.84 20.79
N ARG A 65 24.22 4.33 20.75
CA ARG A 65 23.18 4.82 19.82
C ARG A 65 22.46 6.03 20.40
N PRO A 66 22.02 7.02 19.60
CA PRO A 66 21.21 8.13 20.08
C PRO A 66 19.94 7.62 20.79
N GLU A 67 19.65 8.13 21.99
CA GLU A 67 18.43 7.79 22.75
C GLU A 67 17.47 8.98 22.72
N GLY A 68 16.23 8.73 22.30
CA GLY A 68 15.21 9.74 22.08
C GLY A 68 14.10 9.75 23.12
N GLN A 69 13.57 10.94 23.37
CA GLN A 69 12.31 11.15 24.08
C GLN A 69 11.30 11.82 23.16
N ILE A 70 10.08 11.30 23.12
CA ILE A 70 9.01 11.83 22.27
C ILE A 70 8.48 13.12 22.90
N VAL A 71 8.55 14.21 22.15
CA VAL A 71 8.03 15.52 22.56
C VAL A 71 6.53 15.56 22.28
N ASP A 72 6.14 15.36 21.02
CA ASP A 72 4.76 15.28 20.57
C ASP A 72 4.61 14.42 19.30
N VAL A 73 3.37 14.04 19.00
CA VAL A 73 3.00 13.37 17.75
C VAL A 73 2.45 14.41 16.79
N VAL A 74 3.10 14.54 15.64
CA VAL A 74 2.74 15.48 14.57
C VAL A 74 1.62 14.90 13.72
N LEU A 75 1.70 13.61 13.42
CA LEU A 75 0.71 12.91 12.59
C LEU A 75 0.62 11.44 13.00
N HIS A 76 -0.60 10.99 13.28
CA HIS A 76 -0.85 9.56 13.48
C HIS A 76 -0.97 8.83 12.14
N ALA A 77 -0.27 7.71 12.00
CA ALA A 77 -0.29 6.92 10.77
C ALA A 77 -1.46 5.94 10.71
N ASN A 78 -1.87 5.37 11.85
CA ASN A 78 -2.81 4.26 11.90
C ASN A 78 -4.22 4.74 12.28
N LYS A 79 -5.03 5.10 11.29
CA LYS A 79 -6.46 5.38 11.51
C LYS A 79 -7.26 4.10 11.75
N VAL A 80 -6.89 3.04 11.04
CA VAL A 80 -7.49 1.71 11.14
C VAL A 80 -6.39 0.69 11.37
N VAL A 81 -6.59 -0.22 12.32
CA VAL A 81 -5.67 -1.30 12.65
C VAL A 81 -6.40 -2.63 12.51
N ILE A 82 -5.75 -3.60 11.88
CA ILE A 82 -6.22 -4.98 11.86
C ILE A 82 -5.67 -5.71 13.08
N GLY A 83 -6.54 -6.47 13.73
CA GLY A 83 -6.12 -7.38 14.78
C GLY A 83 -7.15 -8.44 15.06
N ARG A 84 -6.81 -9.30 16.03
CA ARG A 84 -7.70 -10.33 16.52
C ARG A 84 -8.47 -9.82 17.73
N LEU A 85 -9.80 -9.97 17.71
CA LEU A 85 -10.65 -9.63 18.85
C LEU A 85 -10.52 -10.70 19.95
N LEU A 86 -10.08 -10.30 21.13
CA LEU A 86 -9.85 -11.19 22.27
C LEU A 86 -10.58 -10.66 23.51
N ASN A 87 -10.76 -11.55 24.49
CA ASN A 87 -11.22 -11.19 25.82
C ASN A 87 -10.13 -11.56 26.82
N GLU A 88 -9.54 -10.54 27.45
CA GLU A 88 -8.55 -10.70 28.49
C GLU A 88 -9.13 -10.26 29.83
N ASN A 89 -9.32 -11.22 30.74
CA ASN A 89 -9.82 -10.98 32.09
C ASN A 89 -11.13 -10.15 32.16
N GLY A 90 -12.01 -10.31 31.17
CA GLY A 90 -13.29 -9.60 31.08
C GLY A 90 -13.23 -8.27 30.30
N VAL A 91 -12.05 -7.88 29.81
CA VAL A 91 -11.85 -6.70 28.96
C VAL A 91 -11.72 -7.15 27.51
N LEU A 92 -12.46 -6.50 26.62
CA LEU A 92 -12.33 -6.73 25.18
C LEU A 92 -11.16 -5.92 24.64
N ILE A 93 -10.29 -6.60 23.92
CA ILE A 93 -9.13 -6.00 23.28
C ILE A 93 -9.01 -6.48 21.85
N VAL A 94 -8.32 -5.71 21.02
CA VAL A 94 -7.86 -6.16 19.72
C VAL A 94 -6.34 -6.19 19.74
N ALA A 95 -5.80 -7.40 19.57
CA ALA A 95 -4.37 -7.65 19.47
C ALA A 95 -3.92 -7.41 18.00
N PRO A 96 -3.08 -6.42 17.71
CA PRO A 96 -2.70 -6.09 16.33
C PRO A 96 -1.98 -7.24 15.60
N GLU A 97 -2.26 -7.37 14.30
CA GLU A 97 -1.54 -8.27 13.39
C GLU A 97 -0.16 -7.71 12.99
N ASP A 98 0.01 -6.38 13.03
CA ASP A 98 1.33 -5.79 12.97
C ASP A 98 2.00 -5.79 14.35
N LYS A 99 2.90 -6.74 14.57
CA LYS A 99 3.67 -6.86 15.83
C LYS A 99 4.56 -5.67 16.14
N ARG A 100 4.75 -4.73 15.22
CA ARG A 100 5.43 -3.45 15.50
C ARG A 100 4.57 -2.49 16.31
N ILE A 101 3.26 -2.71 16.35
CA ILE A 101 2.33 -2.04 17.26
C ILE A 101 2.33 -2.87 18.55
N GLY A 102 3.08 -2.42 19.56
CA GLY A 102 3.39 -3.20 20.76
C GLY A 102 2.31 -3.23 21.84
N HIS A 103 1.16 -2.59 21.61
CA HIS A 103 0.09 -2.44 22.60
C HIS A 103 -1.24 -2.84 22.00
N ASP A 104 -2.05 -3.50 22.81
CA ASP A 104 -3.42 -3.85 22.43
C ASP A 104 -4.33 -2.64 22.40
N ILE A 105 -5.36 -2.72 21.56
CA ILE A 105 -6.38 -1.67 21.44
C ILE A 105 -7.58 -2.07 22.29
N LEU A 106 -7.91 -1.25 23.28
CA LEU A 106 -9.08 -1.47 24.13
C LEU A 106 -10.36 -1.25 23.33
N ILE A 107 -11.29 -2.19 23.45
CA ILE A 107 -12.62 -2.08 22.84
C ILE A 107 -13.64 -1.82 23.95
N PRO A 108 -14.25 -0.62 24.01
CA PRO A 108 -15.23 -0.31 25.04
C PRO A 108 -16.51 -1.14 24.85
N PRO A 109 -17.36 -1.24 25.88
CA PRO A 109 -18.66 -1.90 25.74
C PRO A 109 -19.44 -1.37 24.54
N LYS A 110 -20.04 -2.28 23.75
CA LYS A 110 -20.70 -2.02 22.45
C LYS A 110 -19.76 -1.68 21.29
N GLY A 111 -18.48 -1.37 21.53
CA GLY A 111 -17.49 -1.09 20.50
C GLY A 111 -17.14 -2.28 19.60
N GLN A 112 -17.42 -3.51 20.05
CA GLN A 112 -17.23 -4.72 19.24
C GLN A 112 -18.30 -4.92 18.14
N GLY A 113 -19.43 -4.21 18.23
CA GLY A 113 -20.56 -4.42 17.33
C GLY A 113 -21.03 -5.89 17.32
N ASN A 114 -21.05 -6.49 16.13
CA ASN A 114 -21.43 -7.88 15.90
C ASN A 114 -20.24 -8.85 15.86
N ALA A 115 -19.01 -8.37 16.09
CA ALA A 115 -17.81 -9.19 16.07
C ALA A 115 -17.81 -10.21 17.21
N LYS A 116 -17.28 -11.40 16.93
CA LYS A 116 -17.12 -12.49 17.88
C LYS A 116 -15.66 -12.63 18.30
N LEU A 117 -15.45 -13.16 19.50
CA LEU A 117 -14.11 -13.45 20.00
C LEU A 117 -13.39 -14.43 19.07
N GLY A 118 -12.12 -14.17 18.81
CA GLY A 118 -11.27 -14.96 17.93
C GLY A 118 -11.21 -14.46 16.50
N GLN A 119 -12.18 -13.63 16.06
CA GLN A 119 -12.26 -13.11 14.69
C GLN A 119 -11.20 -12.06 14.42
N VAL A 120 -10.81 -11.97 13.15
CA VAL A 120 -9.98 -10.88 12.61
C VAL A 120 -10.90 -9.71 12.27
N VAL A 121 -10.55 -8.54 12.78
CA VAL A 121 -11.38 -7.32 12.67
C VAL A 121 -10.54 -6.11 12.26
N SER A 122 -11.17 -5.19 11.53
CA SER A 122 -10.65 -3.84 11.33
C SER A 122 -11.18 -2.93 12.44
N VAL A 123 -10.27 -2.25 13.14
CA VAL A 123 -10.57 -1.36 14.26
C VAL A 123 -10.19 0.07 13.90
N GLU A 124 -11.14 0.99 13.95
CA GLU A 124 -10.87 2.42 13.89
C GLU A 124 -10.38 2.90 15.26
N ILE A 125 -9.26 3.61 15.29
CA ILE A 125 -8.72 4.22 16.51
C ILE A 125 -9.52 5.47 16.85
N ILE A 126 -10.12 5.48 18.04
CA ILE A 126 -10.90 6.62 18.57
C ILE A 126 -9.98 7.51 19.41
N ASP A 127 -9.22 6.90 20.33
CA ASP A 127 -8.24 7.56 21.16
C ASP A 127 -6.89 6.88 20.96
N TYR A 128 -5.87 7.67 20.60
CA TYR A 128 -4.49 7.20 20.47
C TYR A 128 -3.84 7.01 21.84
N PRO A 129 -2.83 6.13 21.95
CA PRO A 129 -2.16 5.90 23.22
C PRO A 129 -1.39 7.15 23.67
N ASP A 130 -1.26 7.33 24.98
CA ASP A 130 -0.42 8.37 25.58
C ASP A 130 0.40 7.80 26.75
N SER A 131 0.99 8.65 27.60
CA SER A 131 1.80 8.19 28.74
C SER A 131 1.02 7.45 29.83
N TYR A 132 -0.31 7.51 29.81
CA TYR A 132 -1.20 7.04 30.87
C TYR A 132 -2.35 6.17 30.35
N ARG A 133 -2.63 6.20 29.04
CA ARG A 133 -3.78 5.54 28.41
C ARG A 133 -3.33 4.67 27.25
N GLN A 134 -3.96 3.50 27.16
CA GLN A 134 -3.87 2.65 25.97
C GLN A 134 -4.73 3.21 24.84
N ALA A 135 -4.47 2.74 23.62
CA ALA A 135 -5.33 3.04 22.48
C ALA A 135 -6.74 2.50 22.73
N VAL A 136 -7.75 3.28 22.34
CA VAL A 136 -9.16 2.88 22.38
C VAL A 136 -9.68 2.89 20.96
N GLY A 137 -10.40 1.83 20.57
CA GLY A 137 -10.94 1.71 19.23
C GLY A 137 -12.35 1.14 19.18
N ARG A 138 -12.95 1.17 17.99
CA ARG A 138 -14.20 0.46 17.69
C ARG A 138 -14.03 -0.42 16.48
N VAL A 139 -14.66 -1.58 16.51
CA VAL A 139 -14.71 -2.47 15.35
C VAL A 139 -15.57 -1.80 14.28
N VAL A 140 -14.99 -1.62 13.09
CA VAL A 140 -15.70 -1.08 11.92
C VAL A 140 -16.01 -2.15 10.88
N GLU A 141 -15.28 -3.27 10.90
CA GLU A 141 -15.44 -4.37 9.95
C GLU A 141 -15.02 -5.69 10.59
N VAL A 142 -15.78 -6.76 10.31
CA VAL A 142 -15.39 -8.13 10.62
C VAL A 142 -14.88 -8.75 9.33
N LEU A 143 -13.60 -9.11 9.30
CA LEU A 143 -12.97 -9.70 8.11
C LEU A 143 -13.32 -11.20 8.00
N GLY A 144 -13.33 -11.90 9.14
CA GLY A 144 -13.63 -13.34 9.20
C GLY A 144 -12.87 -14.04 10.31
N GLU A 145 -12.71 -15.35 10.17
CA GLU A 145 -11.88 -16.18 11.04
C GLU A 145 -10.42 -16.19 10.55
N ILE A 146 -9.48 -16.41 11.46
CA ILE A 146 -8.04 -16.39 11.13
C ILE A 146 -7.62 -17.52 10.17
N ASP A 147 -8.39 -18.61 10.14
CA ASP A 147 -8.18 -19.79 9.31
C ASP A 147 -8.99 -19.79 8.01
N ASP A 148 -9.75 -18.70 7.73
CA ASP A 148 -10.49 -18.57 6.49
C ASP A 148 -9.53 -18.48 5.27
N PRO A 149 -9.82 -19.18 4.16
CA PRO A 149 -9.00 -19.10 2.96
C PRO A 149 -8.87 -17.68 2.42
N GLY A 150 -7.63 -17.18 2.27
CA GLY A 150 -7.35 -15.85 1.74
C GLY A 150 -7.34 -14.73 2.80
N MET A 151 -7.58 -15.06 4.07
CA MET A 151 -7.47 -14.12 5.18
C MET A 151 -6.08 -13.50 5.29
N GLU A 152 -5.04 -14.27 5.00
CA GLU A 152 -3.64 -13.82 4.97
C GLU A 152 -3.41 -12.70 3.95
N ILE A 153 -4.13 -12.74 2.82
CA ILE A 153 -4.07 -11.71 1.77
C ILE A 153 -4.83 -10.47 2.23
N GLU A 154 -6.03 -10.62 2.80
CA GLU A 154 -6.81 -9.50 3.33
C GLU A 154 -6.07 -8.74 4.44
N ILE A 155 -5.41 -9.48 5.34
CA ILE A 155 -4.54 -8.90 6.38
C ILE A 155 -3.40 -8.14 5.73
N ALA A 156 -2.69 -8.73 4.76
CA ALA A 156 -1.55 -8.08 4.11
C ALA A 156 -1.97 -6.80 3.37
N VAL A 157 -3.05 -6.85 2.57
CA VAL A 157 -3.57 -5.70 1.81
C VAL A 157 -3.82 -4.51 2.72
N ARG A 158 -4.55 -4.71 3.82
CA ARG A 158 -4.89 -3.62 4.74
C ARG A 158 -3.71 -3.22 5.64
N LYS A 159 -2.88 -4.17 6.10
CA LYS A 159 -1.70 -3.89 6.94
C LYS A 159 -0.69 -3.00 6.24
N TYR A 160 -0.47 -3.22 4.95
CA TYR A 160 0.46 -2.42 4.15
C TYR A 160 -0.23 -1.25 3.44
N GLY A 161 -1.52 -1.00 3.73
CA GLY A 161 -2.27 0.12 3.14
C GLY A 161 -2.38 0.04 1.62
N VAL A 162 -2.38 -1.16 1.04
CA VAL A 162 -2.53 -1.36 -0.40
C VAL A 162 -3.92 -0.88 -0.83
N PRO A 163 -4.03 0.15 -1.70
CA PRO A 163 -5.31 0.61 -2.19
C PRO A 163 -5.97 -0.50 -3.01
N HIS A 164 -7.08 -1.04 -2.51
CA HIS A 164 -7.76 -2.18 -3.14
C HIS A 164 -9.17 -1.84 -3.62
N GLU A 165 -9.79 -0.79 -3.09
CA GLU A 165 -11.11 -0.33 -3.52
C GLU A 165 -10.99 0.84 -4.51
N PHE A 166 -11.70 0.74 -5.64
CA PHE A 166 -11.82 1.86 -6.57
C PHE A 166 -12.90 2.84 -6.11
N SER A 167 -12.59 4.14 -6.17
CA SER A 167 -13.55 5.20 -5.85
C SER A 167 -14.77 5.19 -6.79
N ALA A 168 -15.87 5.84 -6.35
CA ALA A 168 -17.05 5.97 -7.19
C ALA A 168 -16.78 6.77 -8.49
N ALA A 169 -15.85 7.73 -8.44
CA ALA A 169 -15.44 8.50 -9.61
C ALA A 169 -14.71 7.61 -10.63
N VAL A 170 -13.77 6.79 -10.17
CA VAL A 170 -13.04 5.81 -11.01
C VAL A 170 -14.00 4.80 -11.65
N LYS A 171 -14.90 4.22 -10.86
CA LYS A 171 -15.91 3.29 -11.37
C LYS A 171 -16.81 3.94 -12.43
N LYS A 172 -17.23 5.18 -12.20
CA LYS A 172 -18.06 5.94 -13.16
C LYS A 172 -17.33 6.18 -14.47
N GLU A 173 -16.06 6.61 -14.42
CA GLU A 173 -15.25 6.84 -15.60
C GLU A 173 -15.01 5.53 -16.39
N ALA A 174 -14.58 4.46 -15.71
CA ALA A 174 -14.36 3.16 -16.34
C ALA A 174 -15.63 2.62 -17.01
N ASN A 175 -16.79 2.78 -16.36
CA ASN A 175 -18.07 2.33 -16.92
C ASN A 175 -18.52 3.15 -18.14
N ALA A 176 -18.09 4.41 -18.26
CA ALA A 176 -18.40 5.26 -19.40
C ALA A 176 -17.59 4.92 -20.66
N LEU A 177 -16.48 4.19 -20.52
CA LEU A 177 -15.71 3.68 -21.65
C LEU A 177 -16.53 2.67 -22.46
N PRO A 178 -16.32 2.56 -23.78
CA PRO A 178 -16.98 1.54 -24.60
C PRO A 178 -16.53 0.13 -24.20
N ASP A 179 -17.30 -0.90 -24.55
CA ASP A 179 -16.90 -2.30 -24.28
C ASP A 179 -15.96 -2.85 -25.37
N THR A 180 -15.91 -2.19 -26.53
CA THR A 180 -15.07 -2.55 -27.69
C THR A 180 -14.46 -1.30 -28.31
N VAL A 181 -13.36 -1.48 -29.05
CA VAL A 181 -12.77 -0.43 -29.89
C VAL A 181 -13.82 0.12 -30.85
N GLN A 182 -13.91 1.44 -30.97
CA GLN A 182 -14.85 2.12 -31.84
C GLN A 182 -14.20 2.48 -33.18
N GLN A 183 -15.02 2.64 -34.22
CA GLN A 183 -14.51 3.00 -35.55
C GLN A 183 -13.72 4.32 -35.55
N SER A 184 -14.14 5.28 -34.74
CA SER A 184 -13.46 6.57 -34.56
C SER A 184 -12.08 6.43 -33.93
N ASP A 185 -11.84 5.39 -33.12
CA ASP A 185 -10.54 5.15 -32.49
C ASP A 185 -9.46 4.71 -33.49
N LEU A 186 -9.89 4.21 -34.66
CA LEU A 186 -9.02 3.68 -35.72
C LEU A 186 -8.51 4.78 -36.65
N GLU A 187 -9.14 5.96 -36.65
CA GLU A 187 -8.79 7.04 -37.56
C GLU A 187 -7.36 7.53 -37.33
N GLY A 188 -6.56 7.55 -38.40
CA GLY A 188 -5.17 8.00 -38.35
C GLY A 188 -4.16 7.00 -37.77
N ARG A 189 -4.60 5.78 -37.39
CA ARG A 189 -3.71 4.71 -36.92
C ARG A 189 -3.17 3.87 -38.07
N VAL A 190 -1.99 3.28 -37.86
CA VAL A 190 -1.45 2.24 -38.75
C VAL A 190 -2.22 0.95 -38.50
N ASP A 191 -2.76 0.35 -39.56
CA ASP A 191 -3.45 -0.93 -39.48
C ASP A 191 -2.42 -2.07 -39.56
N LEU A 192 -2.36 -2.87 -38.49
CA LEU A 192 -1.49 -4.06 -38.38
C LEU A 192 -2.30 -5.35 -38.17
N ARG A 193 -3.61 -5.33 -38.43
CA ARG A 193 -4.49 -6.50 -38.19
C ARG A 193 -4.17 -7.70 -39.08
N ASP A 194 -3.44 -7.49 -40.17
CA ASP A 194 -2.93 -8.54 -41.06
C ASP A 194 -1.56 -9.10 -40.65
N VAL A 195 -0.89 -8.46 -39.67
CA VAL A 195 0.37 -8.95 -39.08
C VAL A 195 0.04 -10.01 -38.03
N PRO A 196 0.69 -11.19 -38.05
CA PRO A 196 0.39 -12.27 -37.11
C PRO A 196 1.09 -12.05 -35.76
N LEU A 197 0.73 -10.96 -35.09
CA LEU A 197 1.12 -10.65 -33.72
C LEU A 197 0.57 -11.71 -32.75
N VAL A 198 1.36 -12.09 -31.76
CA VAL A 198 0.97 -13.03 -30.70
C VAL A 198 1.36 -12.49 -29.33
N THR A 199 0.56 -12.82 -28.31
CA THR A 199 0.89 -12.63 -26.90
C THR A 199 1.44 -13.94 -26.32
N ILE A 200 2.37 -13.86 -25.36
CA ILE A 200 3.01 -15.04 -24.76
C ILE A 200 3.11 -14.82 -23.25
N ASP A 201 2.12 -15.34 -22.52
CA ASP A 201 1.94 -15.08 -21.09
C ASP A 201 1.72 -16.36 -20.28
N GLY A 202 1.71 -16.23 -18.95
CA GLY A 202 1.30 -17.32 -18.06
C GLY A 202 -0.16 -17.73 -18.31
N ALA A 203 -0.47 -19.02 -18.12
CA ALA A 203 -1.82 -19.55 -18.41
C ALA A 203 -2.95 -18.87 -17.60
N ASP A 204 -2.62 -18.31 -16.44
CA ASP A 204 -3.57 -17.61 -15.57
C ASP A 204 -3.63 -16.09 -15.82
N ALA A 205 -2.80 -15.55 -16.73
CA ALA A 205 -2.80 -14.13 -17.07
C ALA A 205 -4.11 -13.72 -17.77
N ARG A 206 -4.50 -12.46 -17.59
CA ARG A 206 -5.74 -11.88 -18.17
C ARG A 206 -5.50 -10.49 -18.78
N ASP A 207 -4.39 -9.88 -18.43
CA ASP A 207 -3.86 -8.57 -18.78
C ASP A 207 -2.68 -8.74 -19.75
N PHE A 208 -2.99 -8.92 -21.05
CA PHE A 208 -1.96 -9.09 -22.08
C PHE A 208 -1.48 -7.71 -22.56
N ASP A 209 -0.38 -7.23 -21.99
CA ASP A 209 0.11 -5.86 -22.23
C ASP A 209 0.96 -5.74 -23.51
N ASP A 210 1.55 -6.83 -23.99
CA ASP A 210 2.43 -6.84 -25.15
C ASP A 210 2.14 -7.98 -26.14
N ALA A 211 2.32 -7.68 -27.42
CA ALA A 211 2.29 -8.64 -28.52
C ALA A 211 3.51 -8.45 -29.42
N VAL A 212 4.04 -9.57 -29.92
CA VAL A 212 5.30 -9.59 -30.68
C VAL A 212 5.14 -10.28 -32.03
N TYR A 213 5.89 -9.78 -33.02
CA TYR A 213 6.06 -10.40 -34.32
C TYR A 213 7.46 -10.09 -34.85
N CYS A 214 8.10 -11.03 -35.54
CA CYS A 214 9.35 -10.74 -36.24
C CYS A 214 9.46 -11.46 -37.58
N GLU A 215 10.14 -10.80 -38.53
CA GLU A 215 10.42 -11.35 -39.85
C GLU A 215 11.86 -11.03 -40.30
N PRO A 216 12.50 -11.93 -41.07
CA PRO A 216 13.81 -11.64 -41.62
C PRO A 216 13.71 -10.58 -42.72
N VAL A 217 14.60 -9.60 -42.70
CA VAL A 217 14.66 -8.50 -43.68
C VAL A 217 16.09 -8.26 -44.16
N MET A 218 16.24 -7.51 -45.25
CA MET A 218 17.53 -6.99 -45.68
C MET A 218 17.67 -5.54 -45.22
N TYR A 219 18.66 -5.24 -44.37
CA TYR A 219 19.02 -3.87 -44.00
C TYR A 219 20.27 -3.46 -44.76
N GLY A 220 20.06 -2.74 -45.88
CA GLY A 220 21.12 -2.50 -46.86
C GLY A 220 21.57 -3.81 -47.51
N LYS A 221 22.83 -4.20 -47.27
CA LYS A 221 23.41 -5.45 -47.79
C LYS A 221 23.47 -6.58 -46.76
N SER A 222 23.03 -6.34 -45.53
CA SER A 222 23.11 -7.30 -44.43
C SER A 222 21.75 -7.93 -44.15
N LYS A 223 21.75 -9.22 -43.82
CA LYS A 223 20.57 -9.89 -43.26
C LYS A 223 20.30 -9.35 -41.86
N ALA A 224 19.06 -9.00 -41.59
CA ALA A 224 18.59 -8.47 -40.31
C ALA A 224 17.20 -9.04 -39.98
N TRP A 225 16.64 -8.61 -38.86
CA TRP A 225 15.27 -8.91 -38.48
C TRP A 225 14.53 -7.59 -38.28
N ARG A 226 13.28 -7.56 -38.72
CA ARG A 226 12.31 -6.57 -38.29
C ARG A 226 11.54 -7.18 -37.13
N LEU A 227 11.66 -6.56 -35.96
CA LEU A 227 10.84 -6.87 -34.79
C LEU A 227 9.76 -5.81 -34.70
N ILE A 228 8.54 -6.24 -34.38
CA ILE A 228 7.42 -5.39 -34.02
C ILE A 228 7.06 -5.75 -32.59
N VAL A 229 7.06 -4.75 -31.71
CA VAL A 229 6.55 -4.87 -30.34
C VAL A 229 5.35 -3.94 -30.22
N ALA A 230 4.16 -4.51 -30.09
CA ALA A 230 2.92 -3.79 -29.90
C ALA A 230 2.54 -3.82 -28.41
N ILE A 231 2.52 -2.65 -27.77
CA ILE A 231 2.14 -2.48 -26.37
C ILE A 231 0.72 -1.92 -26.30
N ALA A 232 -0.09 -2.39 -25.37
CA ALA A 232 -1.42 -1.86 -25.09
C ALA A 232 -1.44 -0.33 -25.00
N ASP A 233 -2.33 0.33 -25.74
CA ASP A 233 -2.43 1.79 -25.72
C ASP A 233 -3.28 2.29 -24.52
N VAL A 234 -2.78 2.05 -23.30
CA VAL A 234 -3.43 2.46 -22.06
C VAL A 234 -3.69 3.98 -22.03
N SER A 235 -2.75 4.76 -22.59
CA SER A 235 -2.84 6.22 -22.68
C SER A 235 -4.01 6.72 -23.53
N HIS A 236 -4.56 5.88 -24.42
CA HIS A 236 -5.79 6.17 -25.13
C HIS A 236 -7.00 6.26 -24.18
N TYR A 237 -7.05 5.39 -23.18
CA TYR A 237 -8.20 5.25 -22.28
C TYR A 237 -8.02 5.99 -20.95
N VAL A 238 -6.79 6.12 -20.46
CA VAL A 238 -6.46 6.82 -19.20
C VAL A 238 -5.85 8.17 -19.53
N LYS A 239 -6.56 9.27 -19.21
CA LYS A 239 -6.14 10.63 -19.57
C LYS A 239 -5.59 11.39 -18.35
N PRO A 240 -4.51 12.17 -18.52
CA PRO A 240 -3.93 12.93 -17.42
C PRO A 240 -4.93 13.79 -16.66
N GLY A 241 -4.90 13.70 -15.32
CA GLY A 241 -5.75 14.47 -14.41
C GLY A 241 -7.22 14.03 -14.36
N GLN A 242 -7.55 12.85 -14.91
CA GLN A 242 -8.85 12.21 -14.74
C GLN A 242 -8.81 11.17 -13.60
N PRO A 243 -9.97 10.76 -13.03
CA PRO A 243 -10.01 9.80 -11.93
C PRO A 243 -9.19 8.52 -12.14
N LEU A 244 -9.20 7.94 -13.34
CA LEU A 244 -8.40 6.75 -13.67
C LEU A 244 -6.89 7.00 -13.60
N ASP A 245 -6.43 8.19 -13.98
CA ASP A 245 -5.02 8.59 -13.92
C ASP A 245 -4.58 8.80 -12.47
N ASP A 246 -5.37 9.55 -11.69
CA ASP A 246 -5.13 9.76 -10.26
C ASP A 246 -5.06 8.44 -9.49
N GLU A 247 -5.94 7.48 -9.83
CA GLU A 247 -5.93 6.14 -9.23
C GLU A 247 -4.71 5.33 -9.65
N GLY A 248 -4.32 5.40 -10.93
CA GLY A 248 -3.09 4.76 -11.42
C GLY A 248 -1.85 5.27 -10.70
N LEU A 249 -1.77 6.59 -10.47
CA LEU A 249 -0.71 7.23 -9.69
C LEU A 249 -0.74 6.82 -8.22
N LEU A 250 -1.93 6.75 -7.61
CA LEU A 250 -2.09 6.34 -6.21
C LEU A 250 -1.64 4.89 -5.98
N ARG A 251 -2.02 3.99 -6.90
CA ARG A 251 -1.66 2.55 -6.80
C ARG A 251 -0.24 2.27 -7.26
N ALA A 252 0.27 3.07 -8.21
CA ALA A 252 1.57 2.98 -8.88
C ALA A 252 1.83 1.68 -9.66
N THR A 253 1.38 0.53 -9.18
CA THR A 253 1.53 -0.79 -9.79
C THR A 253 0.40 -1.72 -9.36
N SER A 254 0.13 -2.75 -10.17
CA SER A 254 -0.65 -3.91 -9.72
C SER A 254 0.15 -4.68 -8.67
N VAL A 255 -0.54 -5.29 -7.69
CA VAL A 255 0.05 -6.13 -6.64
C VAL A 255 -0.42 -7.57 -6.81
N TYR A 256 0.52 -8.48 -7.01
CA TYR A 256 0.24 -9.90 -7.28
C TYR A 256 0.45 -10.73 -6.02
N PHE A 257 -0.65 -11.20 -5.42
CA PHE A 257 -0.64 -12.20 -4.36
C PHE A 257 -0.84 -13.61 -4.95
N PRO A 258 -0.45 -14.67 -4.23
CA PRO A 258 -0.87 -16.03 -4.60
C PRO A 258 -2.40 -16.08 -4.76
N ARG A 259 -2.89 -16.38 -5.97
CA ARG A 259 -4.32 -16.52 -6.32
C ARG A 259 -5.16 -15.22 -6.30
N ARG A 260 -4.58 -14.03 -6.10
CA ARG A 260 -5.30 -12.76 -6.19
C ARG A 260 -4.43 -11.64 -6.72
N VAL A 261 -4.97 -10.85 -7.63
CA VAL A 261 -4.33 -9.62 -8.11
C VAL A 261 -5.12 -8.44 -7.58
N ILE A 262 -4.42 -7.43 -7.05
CA ILE A 262 -4.98 -6.09 -6.82
C ILE A 262 -4.56 -5.24 -8.02
N PRO A 263 -5.44 -5.00 -8.99
CA PRO A 263 -5.04 -4.37 -10.23
C PRO A 263 -4.85 -2.85 -10.03
N MET A 264 -3.92 -2.27 -10.79
CA MET A 264 -3.71 -0.83 -10.86
C MET A 264 -4.92 -0.11 -11.48
N LEU A 265 -5.53 -0.71 -12.49
CA LEU A 265 -6.68 -0.16 -13.20
C LEU A 265 -7.88 -1.12 -13.11
N PRO A 266 -9.12 -0.64 -13.25
CA PRO A 266 -10.29 -1.51 -13.29
C PRO A 266 -10.21 -2.58 -14.39
N GLU A 267 -10.76 -3.77 -14.14
CA GLU A 267 -10.68 -4.93 -15.04
C GLU A 267 -11.25 -4.67 -16.45
N LYS A 268 -12.24 -3.78 -16.58
CA LYS A 268 -12.77 -3.35 -17.88
C LYS A 268 -11.68 -2.78 -18.79
N ILE A 269 -10.65 -2.19 -18.20
CA ILE A 269 -9.49 -1.64 -18.89
C ILE A 269 -8.41 -2.72 -18.95
N SER A 270 -7.92 -3.20 -17.79
CA SER A 270 -6.74 -4.09 -17.74
C SER A 270 -6.97 -5.43 -18.43
N ASN A 271 -8.14 -6.05 -18.29
CA ASN A 271 -8.46 -7.35 -18.87
C ASN A 271 -9.29 -7.23 -20.16
N GLY A 272 -9.81 -6.02 -20.43
CA GLY A 272 -10.72 -5.72 -21.52
C GLY A 272 -10.04 -4.93 -22.64
N LEU A 273 -10.20 -3.60 -22.60
CA LEU A 273 -9.80 -2.68 -23.67
C LEU A 273 -8.28 -2.60 -23.87
N CYS A 274 -7.50 -2.75 -22.81
CA CYS A 274 -6.03 -2.70 -22.86
C CYS A 274 -5.38 -4.08 -22.88
N SER A 275 -6.13 -5.16 -22.65
CA SER A 275 -5.60 -6.51 -22.88
C SER A 275 -5.67 -6.82 -24.37
N LEU A 276 -4.54 -7.19 -24.98
CA LEU A 276 -4.37 -7.61 -26.38
C LEU A 276 -4.98 -9.00 -26.64
N ASN A 277 -6.26 -9.13 -26.32
CA ASN A 277 -7.03 -10.37 -26.39
C ASN A 277 -7.09 -10.94 -27.83
N PRO A 278 -7.08 -12.27 -27.99
CA PRO A 278 -7.07 -12.90 -29.30
C PRO A 278 -8.39 -12.71 -30.06
N GLY A 279 -8.29 -12.50 -31.37
CA GLY A 279 -9.44 -12.47 -32.29
C GLY A 279 -10.32 -11.21 -32.19
N VAL A 280 -9.84 -10.16 -31.54
CA VAL A 280 -10.54 -8.88 -31.39
C VAL A 280 -9.61 -7.71 -31.66
N ASP A 281 -10.15 -6.65 -32.27
CA ASP A 281 -9.37 -5.44 -32.56
C ASP A 281 -8.97 -4.72 -31.25
N ARG A 282 -7.72 -4.25 -31.19
CA ARG A 282 -7.15 -3.53 -30.04
C ARG A 282 -6.25 -2.38 -30.47
N LEU A 283 -6.24 -1.34 -29.66
CA LEU A 283 -5.36 -0.19 -29.85
C LEU A 283 -4.01 -0.48 -29.19
N CYS A 284 -2.93 -0.21 -29.92
CA CYS A 284 -1.57 -0.39 -29.43
C CYS A 284 -0.67 0.77 -29.84
N MET A 285 0.40 0.94 -29.06
CA MET A 285 1.58 1.72 -29.41
C MET A 285 2.69 0.75 -29.83
N VAL A 286 3.31 1.02 -30.97
CA VAL A 286 4.20 0.06 -31.64
C VAL A 286 5.61 0.61 -31.75
N CYS A 287 6.60 -0.24 -31.46
CA CYS A 287 8.03 -0.01 -31.69
C CYS A 287 8.59 -0.96 -32.75
#